data_AF-A0A9W7BM83-F1
#
_entry.id   AF-A0A9W7BM83-F1
#
_cell.length_a   1.000
_cell.length_b   1.000
_cell.length_c   1.000
_cell.angle_alpha   90.00
_cell.angle_beta   90.00
_cell.angle_gamma   90.00
#
_symmetry.space_group_name_H-M   'P 1'
#
loop_
_entity.id
_entity.type
_entity.pdbx_description
1 polymer ?
#
loop_
_entity_poly.entity_id
_entity_poly.type
_entity_poly.pdbx_seq_one_letter_code
_entity_poly.pdbx_strand_id
1 'polypeptide(L)'
;MGWYELTNTVETFLEDKFESLGRSVTRKPLLWFVSTLILSFGCMAGVVTMTSKSAIVDLWVPADSEAKVNYDYIDKVFATSTNDVNVIFTAPNGEDNILKSTYFDILWEADTLVRSLSVDFEGTTYTFEDLCMKNSVDVCDHSGALEFWGHDKSAYDAITPSTDANLLAALVIDNFPGTGENVIYNPDCFGGTIIKDTNDHIETAQSVKVTWWL
;
A
#
# COMPACT_ATOMS: atom_id res chain seq x y z
N MET A 1 36.05 -9.62 52.96
CA MET A 1 35.07 -9.78 54.06
C MET A 1 33.82 -8.92 53.91
N GLY A 2 33.77 -7.88 53.06
CA GLY A 2 32.59 -6.98 53.00
C GLY A 2 31.31 -7.50 52.31
N TRP A 3 31.40 -8.46 51.37
CA TRP A 3 30.21 -8.89 50.61
C TRP A 3 29.23 -9.74 51.43
N TYR A 4 29.73 -10.62 52.30
CA TYR A 4 28.89 -11.50 53.14
C TYR A 4 28.11 -10.73 54.21
N GLU A 5 28.70 -9.70 54.81
CA GLU A 5 28.03 -8.87 55.81
C GLU A 5 26.94 -8.00 55.17
N LEU A 6 27.20 -7.53 53.93
CA LEU A 6 26.25 -6.72 53.17
C LEU A 6 25.06 -7.56 52.70
N THR A 7 25.28 -8.78 52.22
CA THR A 7 24.18 -9.71 51.88
C THR A 7 23.34 -10.09 53.09
N ASN A 8 23.97 -10.39 54.24
CA ASN A 8 23.21 -10.74 55.45
C ASN A 8 22.35 -9.57 55.94
N THR A 9 22.89 -8.35 55.89
CA THR A 9 22.15 -7.14 56.30
C THR A 9 20.95 -6.87 55.38
N VAL A 10 21.11 -7.06 54.07
CA VAL A 10 20.02 -6.92 53.10
C VAL A 10 18.97 -8.02 53.30
N GLU A 11 19.40 -9.24 53.56
CA GLU A 11 18.51 -10.39 53.77
C GLU A 11 17.65 -10.19 55.02
N THR A 12 18.25 -9.90 56.17
CA THR A 12 17.49 -9.64 57.41
C THR A 12 16.58 -8.42 57.27
N PHE A 13 17.01 -7.38 56.57
CA PHE A 13 16.15 -6.23 56.31
C PHE A 13 14.93 -6.59 55.45
N LEU A 14 15.11 -7.38 54.38
CA LEU A 14 14.02 -7.81 53.53
C LEU A 14 13.08 -8.75 54.28
N GLU A 15 13.61 -9.70 55.05
CA GLU A 15 12.82 -10.59 55.92
C GLU A 15 11.93 -9.80 56.88
N ASP A 16 12.51 -8.84 57.61
CA ASP A 16 11.77 -7.99 58.56
C ASP A 16 10.67 -7.18 57.85
N LYS A 17 10.94 -6.67 56.65
CA LYS A 17 9.96 -5.90 55.87
C LYS A 17 8.85 -6.77 55.31
N PHE A 18 9.15 -7.93 54.74
CA PHE A 18 8.15 -8.85 54.23
C PHE A 18 7.31 -9.44 55.36
N GLU A 19 7.90 -9.77 56.50
CA GLU A 19 7.17 -10.24 57.67
C GLU A 19 6.23 -9.15 58.19
N SER A 20 6.70 -7.91 58.32
CA SER A 20 5.87 -6.78 58.72
C SER A 20 4.73 -6.51 57.73
N LEU A 21 5.00 -6.60 56.42
CA LEU A 21 4.00 -6.42 55.38
C LEU A 21 2.94 -7.53 55.42
N GLY A 22 3.38 -8.79 55.52
CA GLY A 22 2.50 -9.96 55.60
C GLY A 22 1.60 -9.93 56.85
N ARG A 23 2.15 -9.54 58.00
CA ARG A 23 1.36 -9.30 59.23
C ARG A 23 0.36 -8.15 59.06
N SER A 24 0.69 -7.11 58.28
CA SER A 24 -0.23 -6.00 57.99
C SER A 24 -1.39 -6.43 57.08
N VAL A 25 -1.10 -7.25 56.07
CA VAL A 25 -2.09 -7.80 55.13
C VAL A 25 -3.10 -8.69 55.85
N THR A 26 -2.61 -9.60 56.72
CA THR A 26 -3.49 -10.51 57.47
C THR A 26 -4.36 -9.80 58.51
N ARG A 27 -3.88 -8.70 59.12
CA ARG A 27 -4.66 -7.91 60.08
C ARG A 27 -5.79 -7.09 59.46
N LYS A 28 -5.64 -6.64 58.21
CA LYS A 28 -6.60 -5.75 57.53
C LYS A 28 -6.79 -6.15 56.05
N PRO A 29 -7.31 -7.36 55.76
CA PRO A 29 -7.36 -7.89 54.40
C PRO A 29 -8.18 -7.01 53.45
N LEU A 30 -9.28 -6.43 53.94
CA LEU A 30 -10.18 -5.60 53.12
C LEU A 30 -9.52 -4.31 52.62
N LEU A 31 -8.70 -3.67 53.47
CA LEU A 31 -8.00 -2.44 53.11
C LEU A 31 -6.96 -2.67 52.01
N TRP A 32 -6.20 -3.76 52.12
CA TRP A 32 -5.22 -4.14 51.10
C TRP A 32 -5.89 -4.53 49.79
N PHE A 33 -6.99 -5.29 49.83
CA PHE A 33 -7.78 -5.62 48.66
C PHE A 33 -8.27 -4.36 47.92
N VAL A 34 -8.93 -3.44 48.63
CA VAL A 34 -9.43 -2.18 48.05
C VAL A 34 -8.28 -1.33 47.52
N SER A 35 -7.15 -1.27 48.23
CA SER A 35 -5.97 -0.52 47.77
C SER A 35 -5.41 -1.07 46.45
N THR A 36 -5.26 -2.39 46.32
CA THR A 36 -4.81 -2.99 45.06
C THR A 36 -5.81 -2.81 43.93
N LEU A 37 -7.11 -2.82 44.25
CA LEU A 37 -8.17 -2.60 43.27
C LEU A 37 -8.14 -1.16 42.74
N ILE A 38 -8.01 -0.17 43.63
CA ILE A 38 -7.86 1.24 43.25
C ILE A 38 -6.61 1.45 42.41
N LEU A 39 -5.49 0.83 42.79
CA LEU A 39 -4.25 0.91 42.01
C LEU A 39 -4.43 0.32 40.60
N SER A 40 -5.02 -0.87 40.49
CA SER A 40 -5.32 -1.51 39.20
C SER A 40 -6.24 -0.66 38.33
N PHE A 41 -7.30 -0.07 38.90
CA PHE A 41 -8.16 0.86 38.16
C PHE A 41 -7.45 2.15 37.76
N GLY A 42 -6.55 2.66 38.61
CA GLY A 42 -5.69 3.79 38.28
C GLY A 42 -4.78 3.49 37.07
N CYS A 43 -4.20 2.29 37.01
CA CYS A 43 -3.41 1.85 35.86
C CYS A 43 -4.29 1.65 34.60
N MET A 44 -5.53 1.18 34.75
CA MET A 44 -6.46 0.98 33.63
C MET A 44 -6.92 2.31 33.00
N ALA A 45 -6.92 3.42 33.74
CA ALA A 45 -7.24 4.74 33.19
C ALA A 45 -6.33 5.12 32.01
N GLY A 46 -5.08 4.66 31.98
CA GLY A 46 -4.16 4.89 30.85
C GLY A 46 -4.55 4.17 29.56
N VAL A 47 -5.36 3.10 29.65
CA VAL A 47 -5.87 2.37 28.47
C VAL A 47 -6.85 3.24 27.68
N VAL A 48 -7.57 4.14 28.34
CA VAL A 48 -8.51 5.06 27.68
C VAL A 48 -7.79 6.00 26.71
N THR A 49 -6.52 6.30 26.97
CA THR A 49 -5.68 7.15 26.12
C THR A 49 -4.77 6.37 25.17
N MET A 50 -4.90 5.04 25.12
CA MET A 50 -4.06 4.20 24.27
C MET A 50 -4.42 4.43 22.80
N THR A 51 -3.45 4.95 22.03
CA THR A 51 -3.59 5.11 20.58
C THR A 51 -2.97 3.91 19.89
N SER A 52 -3.74 3.28 19.00
CA SER A 52 -3.24 2.18 18.17
C SER A 52 -2.58 2.77 16.92
N LYS A 53 -1.34 2.37 16.65
CA LYS A 53 -0.64 2.67 15.40
C LYS A 53 -0.59 1.40 14.56
N SER A 54 -1.14 1.45 13.35
CA SER A 54 -1.16 0.33 12.40
C SER A 54 -0.27 0.55 11.18
N ALA A 55 0.33 1.74 11.03
CA ALA A 55 1.22 2.04 9.92
C ALA A 55 2.46 1.12 9.98
N ILE A 56 2.70 0.36 8.90
CA ILE A 56 3.79 -0.62 8.81
C ILE A 56 5.14 0.05 9.09
N VAL A 57 5.37 1.25 8.54
CA VAL A 57 6.63 1.99 8.73
C VAL A 57 6.87 2.29 10.21
N ASP A 58 5.84 2.71 10.95
CA ASP A 58 5.95 3.02 12.39
C ASP A 58 6.20 1.77 13.25
N LEU A 59 5.79 0.58 12.79
CA LEU A 59 5.96 -0.68 13.53
C LEU A 59 7.32 -1.34 13.29
N TRP A 60 7.84 -1.24 12.06
CA TRP A 60 9.01 -2.00 11.64
C TRP A 60 10.28 -1.17 11.49
N VAL A 61 10.16 0.15 11.37
CA VAL A 61 11.30 1.06 11.22
C VAL A 61 11.52 1.81 12.54
N PRO A 62 12.70 1.68 13.17
CA PRO A 62 13.01 2.46 14.37
C PRO A 62 12.92 3.96 14.08
N ALA A 63 12.27 4.70 14.98
CA ALA A 63 12.03 6.14 14.83
C ALA A 63 13.33 6.95 14.64
N ASP A 64 14.41 6.52 15.29
CA ASP A 64 15.72 7.18 15.24
C ASP A 64 16.64 6.63 14.13
N SER A 65 16.12 5.79 13.23
CA SER A 65 16.92 5.27 12.12
C SER A 65 17.17 6.34 11.07
N GLU A 66 18.37 6.32 10.47
CA GLU A 66 18.72 7.22 9.36
C GLU A 66 17.75 7.08 8.18
N ALA A 67 17.24 5.87 7.92
CA ALA A 67 16.23 5.62 6.91
C ALA A 67 14.93 6.41 7.17
N LYS A 68 14.45 6.45 8.43
CA LYS A 68 13.25 7.22 8.80
C LYS A 68 13.49 8.73 8.70
N VAL A 69 14.66 9.21 9.14
CA VAL A 69 15.02 10.64 9.04
C VAL A 69 15.05 11.10 7.58
N ASN A 70 15.64 10.29 6.69
CA ASN A 70 15.70 10.59 5.26
C ASN A 70 14.31 10.49 4.61
N TYR A 71 13.51 9.48 4.97
CA TYR A 71 12.13 9.35 4.49
C TYR A 71 11.29 10.56 4.89
N ASP A 72 11.35 10.98 6.15
CA ASP A 72 10.59 12.14 6.67
C ASP A 72 11.04 13.45 6.03
N TYR A 73 12.34 13.57 5.70
CA TYR A 73 12.84 14.70 4.92
C TYR A 73 12.25 14.71 3.50
N ILE A 74 12.26 13.58 2.80
CA ILE A 74 11.71 13.45 1.45
C ILE A 74 10.21 13.73 1.44
N ASP A 75 9.45 13.10 2.33
CA ASP A 75 8.01 13.27 2.46
C ASP A 75 7.64 14.75 2.71
N LYS A 76 8.37 15.42 3.61
CA LYS A 76 8.17 16.83 3.92
C LYS A 76 8.53 17.77 2.76
N VAL A 77 9.58 17.47 1.98
CA VAL A 77 10.07 18.36 0.93
C VAL A 77 9.28 18.20 -0.36
N PHE A 78 8.94 16.95 -0.73
CA PHE A 78 8.32 16.66 -2.01
C PHE A 78 6.81 16.44 -1.92
N ALA A 79 6.24 16.23 -0.73
CA ALA A 79 4.80 16.02 -0.50
C ALA A 79 4.19 15.01 -1.49
N THR A 80 4.92 13.94 -1.77
CA THR A 80 4.64 13.01 -2.88
C THR A 80 4.19 11.67 -2.33
N SER A 81 3.09 11.63 -1.59
CA SER A 81 2.45 10.34 -1.32
C SER A 81 1.66 9.95 -2.57
N THR A 82 2.36 9.51 -3.62
CA THR A 82 1.71 8.88 -4.76
C THR A 82 1.47 7.43 -4.40
N ASN A 83 0.22 7.00 -4.48
CA ASN A 83 -0.13 5.59 -4.33
C ASN A 83 -0.43 5.02 -5.71
N ASP A 84 0.22 3.92 -6.05
CA ASP A 84 -0.03 3.22 -7.30
C ASP A 84 -0.96 2.03 -7.08
N VAL A 85 -2.09 2.04 -7.77
CA VAL A 85 -2.98 0.88 -7.85
C VAL A 85 -2.67 0.15 -9.14
N ASN A 86 -1.95 -0.97 -9.02
CA ASN A 86 -1.61 -1.82 -10.14
C ASN A 86 -2.55 -3.01 -10.22
N VAL A 87 -3.15 -3.23 -11.40
CA VAL A 87 -3.89 -4.46 -11.69
C VAL A 87 -3.23 -5.16 -12.87
N ILE A 88 -2.95 -6.45 -12.66
CA ILE A 88 -2.37 -7.33 -13.67
C ILE A 88 -3.45 -8.33 -14.06
N PHE A 89 -3.82 -8.32 -15.34
CA PHE A 89 -4.74 -9.29 -15.93
C PHE A 89 -3.92 -10.40 -16.58
N THR A 90 -4.36 -11.64 -16.41
CA THR A 90 -3.76 -12.85 -17.00
C THR A 90 -4.84 -13.65 -17.71
N ALA A 91 -4.49 -14.33 -18.81
CA ALA A 91 -5.46 -15.13 -19.53
C ALA A 91 -5.93 -16.33 -18.67
N PRO A 92 -7.22 -16.72 -18.77
CA PRO A 92 -7.76 -17.84 -18.01
C PRO A 92 -7.09 -19.16 -18.40
N ASN A 93 -7.03 -20.10 -17.46
CA ASN A 93 -6.59 -21.49 -17.69
C ASN A 93 -5.15 -21.65 -18.21
N GLY A 94 -4.28 -20.66 -17.99
CA GLY A 94 -2.88 -20.74 -18.43
C GLY A 94 -2.70 -20.62 -19.94
N GLU A 95 -3.65 -19.99 -20.65
CA GLU A 95 -3.38 -19.51 -22.00
C GLU A 95 -2.19 -18.53 -21.96
N ASP A 96 -1.24 -18.69 -22.89
CA ASP A 96 -0.01 -17.90 -22.90
C ASP A 96 -0.18 -16.51 -23.55
N ASN A 97 -1.32 -16.21 -24.16
CA ASN A 97 -1.53 -14.97 -24.91
C ASN A 97 -2.78 -14.20 -24.48
N ILE A 98 -2.55 -13.02 -23.89
CA ILE A 98 -3.58 -12.05 -23.50
C ILE A 98 -3.84 -10.97 -24.56
N LEU A 99 -3.06 -10.95 -25.65
CA LEU A 99 -3.22 -9.98 -26.73
C LEU A 99 -4.39 -10.34 -27.66
N LYS A 100 -5.59 -10.42 -27.09
CA LYS A 100 -6.85 -10.64 -27.80
C LYS A 100 -7.80 -9.49 -27.54
N SER A 101 -8.59 -9.13 -28.55
CA SER A 101 -9.51 -7.99 -28.42
C SER A 101 -10.47 -8.17 -27.25
N THR A 102 -10.92 -9.40 -27.00
CA THR A 102 -11.83 -9.73 -25.90
C THR A 102 -11.27 -9.38 -24.52
N TYR A 103 -9.95 -9.50 -24.32
CA TYR A 103 -9.34 -9.17 -23.03
C TYR A 103 -9.11 -7.66 -22.88
N PHE A 104 -8.82 -6.96 -23.97
CA PHE A 104 -8.74 -5.50 -23.97
C PHE A 104 -10.12 -4.85 -23.78
N ASP A 105 -11.19 -5.43 -24.31
CA ASP A 105 -12.56 -4.97 -24.04
C ASP A 105 -12.88 -5.01 -22.53
N ILE A 106 -12.49 -6.10 -21.86
CA ILE A 106 -12.62 -6.25 -20.39
C ILE A 106 -11.74 -5.22 -19.66
N LEU A 107 -10.52 -4.97 -20.17
CA LEU A 107 -9.60 -4.00 -19.60
C LEU A 107 -10.19 -2.58 -19.63
N TRP A 108 -10.78 -2.19 -20.75
CA TRP A 108 -11.48 -0.92 -20.91
C TRP A 108 -12.72 -0.80 -20.04
N GLU A 109 -13.47 -1.89 -19.87
CA GLU A 109 -14.60 -1.93 -18.95
C GLU A 109 -14.12 -1.70 -17.50
N ALA A 110 -13.04 -2.36 -17.08
CA ALA A 110 -12.46 -2.18 -15.75
C ALA A 110 -11.97 -0.74 -15.52
N ASP A 111 -11.25 -0.15 -16.49
CA ASP A 111 -10.79 1.24 -16.41
C ASP A 111 -11.97 2.24 -16.34
N THR A 112 -13.01 2.04 -17.15
CA THR A 112 -14.22 2.87 -17.11
C THR A 112 -14.90 2.79 -15.73
N LEU A 113 -15.00 1.58 -15.17
CA LEU A 113 -15.59 1.37 -13.84
C LEU A 113 -14.78 2.08 -12.77
N VAL A 114 -13.44 1.93 -12.77
CA VAL A 114 -12.55 2.57 -11.78
C VAL A 114 -12.66 4.09 -11.85
N ARG A 115 -12.63 4.69 -13.04
CA ARG A 115 -12.77 6.15 -13.22
C ARG A 115 -14.15 6.68 -12.81
N SER A 116 -15.17 5.83 -12.85
CA SER A 116 -16.54 6.19 -12.43
C SER A 116 -16.77 6.08 -10.91
N LEU A 117 -15.81 5.54 -10.15
CA LEU A 117 -15.95 5.39 -8.71
C LEU A 117 -15.97 6.75 -8.02
N SER A 118 -16.84 6.85 -7.01
CA SER A 118 -16.87 7.95 -6.06
C SER A 118 -16.95 7.41 -4.64
N VAL A 119 -16.32 8.13 -3.71
CA VAL A 119 -16.24 7.76 -2.30
C VAL A 119 -16.66 8.93 -1.44
N ASP A 120 -17.57 8.69 -0.51
CA ASP A 120 -17.97 9.68 0.49
C ASP A 120 -17.07 9.60 1.71
N PHE A 121 -16.32 10.67 1.99
CA PHE A 121 -15.48 10.78 3.16
C PHE A 121 -15.71 12.13 3.85
N GLU A 122 -16.03 12.09 5.15
CA GLU A 122 -16.31 13.28 5.98
C GLU A 122 -17.38 14.25 5.39
N GLY A 123 -18.37 13.70 4.69
CA GLY A 123 -19.46 14.48 4.08
C GLY A 123 -19.09 15.16 2.76
N THR A 124 -17.92 14.88 2.20
CA THR A 124 -17.51 15.28 0.85
C THR A 124 -17.41 14.03 -0.03
N THR A 125 -18.00 14.09 -1.23
CA THR A 125 -17.84 13.04 -2.24
C THR A 125 -16.59 13.33 -3.06
N TYR A 126 -15.64 12.39 -3.05
CA TYR A 126 -14.45 12.43 -3.87
C TYR A 126 -14.62 11.52 -5.08
N THR A 127 -14.29 12.04 -6.25
CA THR A 127 -14.23 11.26 -7.49
C THR A 127 -12.79 10.81 -7.77
N PHE A 128 -12.62 9.90 -8.73
CA PHE A 128 -11.30 9.50 -9.19
C PHE A 128 -10.43 10.70 -9.59
N GLU A 129 -10.99 11.67 -10.32
CA GLU A 129 -10.29 12.88 -10.79
C GLU A 129 -9.84 13.82 -9.64
N ASP A 130 -10.49 13.73 -8.47
CA ASP A 130 -10.11 14.51 -7.29
C ASP A 130 -8.95 13.87 -6.53
N LEU A 131 -8.77 12.56 -6.67
CA LEU A 131 -7.77 11.77 -5.94
C LEU A 131 -6.56 11.41 -6.79
N CYS A 132 -6.68 11.35 -8.12
CA CYS A 132 -5.60 10.93 -8.97
C CYS A 132 -4.38 11.87 -8.89
N MET A 133 -3.18 11.30 -9.08
CA MET A 133 -2.00 12.11 -9.33
C MET A 133 -2.14 12.77 -10.69
N LYS A 134 -2.05 14.10 -10.75
CA LYS A 134 -2.14 14.84 -12.01
C LYS A 134 -0.76 15.14 -12.58
N ASN A 135 -0.65 15.01 -13.90
CA ASN A 135 0.54 15.41 -14.62
C ASN A 135 0.64 16.95 -14.77
N SER A 136 1.66 17.43 -15.47
CA SER A 136 1.90 18.87 -15.69
C SER A 136 0.81 19.59 -16.49
N VAL A 137 -0.15 18.86 -17.07
CA VAL A 137 -1.25 19.38 -17.89
C VAL A 137 -2.62 19.20 -17.19
N ASP A 138 -2.62 18.92 -15.88
CA ASP A 138 -3.82 18.76 -15.05
C ASP A 138 -4.72 17.57 -15.44
N VAL A 139 -4.13 16.54 -16.06
CA VAL A 139 -4.80 15.27 -16.39
C VAL A 139 -4.30 14.18 -15.44
N CYS A 140 -5.19 13.29 -15.00
CA CYS A 140 -4.81 12.11 -14.22
C CYS A 140 -3.71 11.32 -14.93
N ASP A 141 -2.69 10.94 -14.17
CA ASP A 141 -1.62 10.10 -14.65
C ASP A 141 -2.05 8.63 -14.58
N HIS A 142 -1.80 7.92 -15.68
CA HIS A 142 -2.13 6.52 -15.83
C HIS A 142 -1.08 5.87 -16.71
N SER A 143 -0.62 4.69 -16.33
CA SER A 143 0.32 3.92 -17.15
C SER A 143 -0.23 2.52 -17.42
N GLY A 144 0.30 1.87 -18.44
CA GLY A 144 -0.06 0.50 -18.79
C GLY A 144 -0.48 0.33 -20.25
N ALA A 145 -1.10 -0.78 -20.57
CA ALA A 145 -1.42 -1.11 -21.96
C ALA A 145 -2.53 -0.25 -22.59
N LEU A 146 -3.28 0.53 -21.80
CA LEU A 146 -4.26 1.47 -22.37
C LEU A 146 -3.60 2.74 -22.94
N GLU A 147 -2.32 2.94 -22.65
CA GLU A 147 -1.55 4.09 -23.13
C GLU A 147 -1.30 4.05 -24.65
N PHE A 148 -1.36 2.87 -25.27
CA PHE A 148 -1.34 2.71 -26.73
C PHE A 148 -2.44 3.48 -27.45
N TRP A 149 -3.53 3.79 -26.76
CA TRP A 149 -4.63 4.62 -27.27
C TRP A 149 -4.75 5.95 -26.52
N GLY A 150 -3.74 6.34 -25.74
CA GLY A 150 -3.74 7.56 -24.95
C GLY A 150 -4.87 7.60 -23.91
N HIS A 151 -5.28 6.42 -23.41
CA HIS A 151 -6.44 6.28 -22.52
C HIS A 151 -7.77 6.78 -23.10
N ASP A 152 -7.86 6.90 -24.43
CA ASP A 152 -9.09 7.24 -25.15
C ASP A 152 -9.75 5.99 -25.72
N LYS A 153 -10.87 5.59 -25.10
CA LYS A 153 -11.66 4.46 -25.57
C LYS A 153 -12.16 4.65 -27.00
N SER A 154 -12.46 5.88 -27.42
CA SER A 154 -12.91 6.13 -28.79
C SER A 154 -11.81 5.87 -29.83
N ALA A 155 -10.55 6.10 -29.48
CA ALA A 155 -9.39 5.74 -30.30
C ALA A 155 -9.21 4.22 -30.39
N TYR A 156 -9.46 3.50 -29.29
CA TYR A 156 -9.51 2.03 -29.31
C TYR A 156 -10.66 1.50 -30.18
N ASP A 157 -11.88 2.01 -30.00
CA ASP A 157 -13.08 1.58 -30.73
C ASP A 157 -12.99 1.88 -32.23
N ALA A 158 -12.23 2.91 -32.63
CA ALA A 158 -12.01 3.27 -34.04
C ALA A 158 -11.14 2.25 -34.81
N ILE A 159 -10.24 1.55 -34.10
CA ILE A 159 -9.27 0.60 -34.69
C ILE A 159 -9.69 -0.85 -34.44
N THR A 160 -10.32 -1.12 -33.30
CA THR A 160 -10.55 -2.45 -32.76
C THR A 160 -11.97 -3.04 -32.94
N PRO A 161 -12.81 -2.65 -33.92
CA PRO A 161 -13.98 -3.45 -34.24
C PRO A 161 -13.56 -4.50 -35.28
N SER A 162 -12.97 -5.64 -34.86
CA SER A 162 -13.31 -7.01 -35.33
C SER A 162 -12.21 -8.10 -35.41
N THR A 163 -10.92 -7.87 -35.12
CA THR A 163 -9.92 -8.98 -35.07
C THR A 163 -8.73 -8.74 -34.13
N ASP A 164 -8.16 -9.83 -33.60
CA ASP A 164 -6.89 -9.82 -32.85
C ASP A 164 -5.70 -9.27 -33.67
N ALA A 165 -5.76 -9.39 -35.00
CA ALA A 165 -4.72 -8.85 -35.88
C ALA A 165 -4.69 -7.31 -35.91
N ASN A 166 -5.85 -6.66 -35.83
CA ASN A 166 -5.93 -5.20 -35.76
C ASN A 166 -5.41 -4.68 -34.41
N LEU A 167 -5.70 -5.40 -33.31
CA LEU A 167 -5.16 -5.11 -32.00
C LEU A 167 -3.62 -5.17 -32.04
N LEU A 168 -3.05 -6.27 -32.54
CA LEU A 168 -1.60 -6.40 -32.66
C LEU A 168 -0.99 -5.29 -33.51
N ALA A 169 -1.61 -4.92 -34.64
CA ALA A 169 -1.15 -3.81 -35.46
C ALA A 169 -1.19 -2.46 -34.72
N ALA A 170 -2.17 -2.24 -33.84
CA ALA A 170 -2.28 -1.02 -33.03
C ALA A 170 -1.22 -0.94 -31.93
N LEU A 171 -0.69 -2.08 -31.47
CA LEU A 171 0.40 -2.14 -30.49
C LEU A 171 1.77 -1.86 -31.13
N VAL A 172 1.86 -1.81 -32.46
CA VAL A 172 3.10 -1.49 -33.20
C VAL A 172 3.23 0.02 -33.36
N ILE A 173 3.63 0.69 -32.27
CA ILE A 173 3.97 2.11 -32.26
C ILE A 173 5.31 2.33 -31.56
N ASP A 174 6.05 3.35 -32.00
CA ASP A 174 7.32 3.73 -31.36
C ASP A 174 7.11 4.60 -30.12
N ASN A 175 6.05 5.41 -30.14
CA ASN A 175 5.75 6.39 -29.09
C ASN A 175 4.27 6.35 -28.70
N PHE A 176 3.98 6.48 -27.41
CA PHE A 176 2.61 6.58 -26.93
C PHE A 176 1.95 7.87 -27.42
N PRO A 177 0.71 7.83 -27.94
CA PRO A 177 0.03 9.01 -28.47
C PRO A 177 -0.29 10.06 -27.40
N GLY A 178 -0.46 9.66 -26.14
CA GLY A 178 -0.80 10.57 -25.04
C GLY A 178 0.40 11.36 -24.51
N THR A 179 1.53 10.68 -24.31
CA THR A 179 2.72 11.23 -23.64
C THR A 179 3.85 11.58 -24.62
N GLY A 180 3.88 10.96 -25.80
CA GLY A 180 4.98 11.05 -26.75
C GLY A 180 6.24 10.29 -26.30
N GLU A 181 6.18 9.57 -25.18
CA GLU A 181 7.27 8.76 -24.66
C GLU A 181 7.44 7.49 -25.48
N ASN A 182 8.66 6.94 -25.48
CA ASN A 182 8.94 5.69 -26.20
C ASN A 182 8.20 4.52 -25.54
N VAL A 183 7.67 3.61 -26.34
CA VAL A 183 6.95 2.44 -25.82
C VAL A 183 7.89 1.52 -25.04
N ILE A 184 7.51 1.22 -23.80
CA ILE A 184 8.17 0.21 -22.96
C ILE A 184 7.19 -0.93 -22.72
N TYR A 185 7.34 -2.03 -23.47
CA TYR A 185 6.42 -3.17 -23.36
C TYR A 185 6.47 -3.85 -21.97
N ASN A 186 7.65 -3.97 -21.34
CA ASN A 186 7.83 -4.58 -20.02
C ASN A 186 8.78 -3.72 -19.18
N PRO A 187 8.45 -3.41 -17.91
CA PRO A 187 7.31 -3.90 -17.13
C PRO A 187 6.07 -3.00 -17.16
N ASP A 188 6.04 -2.00 -18.05
CA ASP A 188 5.07 -0.91 -17.93
C ASP A 188 3.69 -1.32 -18.45
N CYS A 189 3.60 -1.85 -19.67
CA CYS A 189 2.33 -2.26 -20.28
C CYS A 189 2.00 -3.74 -20.08
N PHE A 190 3.00 -4.61 -20.12
CA PHE A 190 2.85 -6.06 -20.14
C PHE A 190 3.81 -6.72 -19.14
N GLY A 191 3.45 -7.93 -18.73
CA GLY A 191 4.23 -8.71 -17.77
C GLY A 191 4.36 -10.17 -18.17
N GLY A 192 5.15 -10.90 -17.37
CA GLY A 192 5.48 -12.29 -17.65
C GLY A 192 6.39 -12.44 -18.87
N THR A 193 6.21 -13.53 -19.61
CA THR A 193 6.95 -13.80 -20.84
C THR A 193 6.34 -13.02 -21.99
N ILE A 194 7.16 -12.25 -22.70
CA ILE A 194 6.80 -11.53 -23.91
C ILE A 194 7.60 -12.11 -25.06
N ILE A 195 6.92 -12.46 -26.15
CA ILE A 195 7.56 -12.85 -27.40
C ILE A 195 7.44 -11.69 -28.37
N LYS A 196 8.58 -11.33 -28.96
CA LYS A 196 8.68 -10.28 -29.96
C LYS A 196 9.06 -10.85 -31.32
N ASP A 197 8.64 -10.18 -32.37
CA ASP A 197 9.02 -10.49 -33.74
C ASP A 197 10.47 -10.03 -34.04
N THR A 198 10.92 -10.25 -35.28
CA THR A 198 12.27 -9.85 -35.74
C THR A 198 12.49 -8.34 -35.78
N ASN A 199 11.42 -7.54 -35.69
CA ASN A 199 11.43 -6.07 -35.71
C ASN A 199 11.25 -5.47 -34.31
N ASP A 200 11.33 -6.29 -33.25
CA ASP A 200 11.11 -5.90 -31.86
C ASP A 200 9.65 -5.51 -31.51
N HIS A 201 8.69 -5.89 -32.36
CA HIS A 201 7.26 -5.71 -32.09
C HIS A 201 6.71 -6.85 -31.25
N ILE A 202 5.70 -6.55 -30.43
CA ILE A 202 5.07 -7.55 -29.59
C ILE A 202 4.19 -8.52 -30.40
N GLU A 203 4.39 -9.83 -30.21
CA GLU A 203 3.57 -10.88 -30.83
C GLU A 203 2.68 -11.57 -29.79
N THR A 204 3.22 -11.84 -28.59
CA THR A 204 2.46 -12.43 -27.48
C THR A 204 2.88 -11.84 -26.13
N ALA A 205 1.93 -11.83 -25.19
CA ALA A 205 2.20 -11.53 -23.78
C ALA A 205 1.34 -12.40 -22.87
N GLN A 206 1.89 -12.79 -21.73
CA GLN A 206 1.17 -13.58 -20.71
C GLN A 206 0.25 -12.73 -19.85
N SER A 207 0.60 -11.47 -19.60
CA SER A 207 -0.20 -10.57 -18.77
C SER A 207 -0.19 -9.14 -19.27
N VAL A 208 -1.28 -8.43 -19.00
CA VAL A 208 -1.42 -7.00 -19.27
C VAL A 208 -1.58 -6.24 -17.96
N LYS A 209 -0.93 -5.09 -17.86
CA LYS A 209 -0.88 -4.26 -16.66
C LYS A 209 -1.57 -2.92 -16.94
N VAL A 210 -2.35 -2.46 -15.95
CA VAL A 210 -2.85 -1.09 -15.87
C VAL A 210 -2.58 -0.55 -14.47
N THR A 211 -2.14 0.70 -14.43
CA THR A 211 -1.79 1.41 -13.21
C THR A 211 -2.54 2.73 -13.17
N TRP A 212 -3.26 2.94 -12.08
CA TRP A 212 -3.85 4.23 -11.73
C TRP A 212 -3.01 4.85 -10.62
N TRP A 213 -2.56 6.08 -10.83
CA TRP A 213 -1.83 6.84 -9.83
C TRP A 213 -2.81 7.71 -9.04
N LEU A 214 -2.85 7.51 -7.72
CA LEU A 214 -3.67 8.19 -6.72
C LEU A 214 -2.81 9.00 -5.73
#